data_AF-U1FM76-F1
#
_entry.id   AF-U1FM76-F1
#
_cell.length_a   1.000
_cell.length_b   1.000
_cell.length_c   1.000
_cell.angle_alpha   90.00
_cell.angle_beta   90.00
_cell.angle_gamma   90.00
#
_symmetry.space_group_name_H-M   'P 1'
#
loop_
_entity.id
_entity.type
_entity.pdbx_description
1 polymer ?
#
loop_
_entity_poly.entity_id
_entity_poly.type
_entity_poly.pdbx_seq_one_letter_code
_entity_poly.pdbx_strand_id
1 'polypeptide(L)'
;FLQYAARLYERIQNPRDRYLRRLKKIPTPEFYVFYNGEDDYPETAMLRLSDAFITVPEKPSLEVVVSVANINYNKDNKILHTCKPLKEYTLFVDAVRRHTKFDSENGFRNAIKECIQNDILREYLQRKSREVMNMLIAEYDYDVDIAVQREEALQEGEAKGLSEGLHQKALETAKLMKQAHCKLDFITQMTGLSAEEVENLSE
;
A
#
# COMPACT_ATOMS: atom_id res chain seq x y z
N PHE A 1 -2.79 -26.94 18.10
CA PHE A 1 -2.80 -27.70 16.83
C PHE A 1 -3.85 -28.81 16.78
N LEU A 2 -3.78 -29.82 17.65
CA LEU A 2 -4.73 -30.96 17.65
C LEU A 2 -6.20 -30.54 17.82
N GLN A 3 -6.44 -29.52 18.65
CA GLN A 3 -7.77 -28.92 18.80
C GLN A 3 -8.32 -28.35 17.48
N TYR A 4 -7.46 -27.76 16.65
CA TYR A 4 -7.87 -27.22 15.36
C TYR A 4 -8.28 -28.35 14.41
N ALA A 5 -7.50 -29.44 14.34
CA ALA A 5 -7.84 -30.63 13.56
C ALA A 5 -9.18 -31.25 14.02
N ALA A 6 -9.38 -31.41 15.34
CA ALA A 6 -10.62 -31.92 15.89
C ALA A 6 -11.84 -31.06 15.50
N ARG A 7 -11.72 -29.73 15.60
CA ARG A 7 -12.76 -28.78 15.18
C ARG A 7 -13.05 -28.84 13.69
N LEU A 8 -12.05 -29.03 12.83
CA LEU A 8 -12.27 -29.22 11.40
C LEU A 8 -13.05 -30.50 11.10
N TYR A 9 -12.69 -31.61 11.75
CA TYR A 9 -13.44 -32.87 11.62
C TYR A 9 -14.89 -32.71 12.08
N GLU A 10 -15.13 -31.94 13.14
CA GLU A 10 -16.47 -31.69 13.65
C GLU A 10 -17.37 -31.00 12.60
N ARG A 11 -16.81 -30.11 11.78
CA ARG A 11 -17.55 -29.38 10.73
C ARG A 11 -17.89 -30.25 9.53
N ILE A 12 -17.07 -31.26 9.22
CA ILE A 12 -17.25 -32.10 8.02
C ILE A 12 -17.99 -33.40 8.30
N GLN A 13 -18.11 -33.80 9.57
CA GLN A 13 -18.81 -35.02 9.93
C GLN A 13 -20.29 -34.79 10.24
N ASN A 14 -21.10 -35.79 9.90
CA ASN A 14 -22.49 -35.80 10.33
C ASN A 14 -22.55 -36.02 11.85
N PRO A 15 -23.24 -35.17 12.63
CA PRO A 15 -23.35 -35.35 14.08
C PRO A 15 -23.89 -36.72 14.50
N ARG A 16 -24.74 -37.36 13.67
CA ARG A 16 -25.27 -38.71 13.94
C ARG A 16 -24.21 -39.80 13.84
N ASP A 17 -23.14 -39.57 13.09
CA ASP A 17 -22.08 -40.57 12.89
C ASP A 17 -21.34 -40.90 14.20
N ARG A 18 -21.39 -40.00 15.21
CA ARG A 18 -20.82 -40.21 16.55
C ARG A 18 -21.47 -41.37 17.32
N TYR A 19 -22.71 -41.72 16.98
CA TYR A 19 -23.47 -42.80 17.63
C TYR A 19 -23.38 -44.14 16.88
N LEU A 20 -22.61 -44.20 15.78
CA LEU A 20 -22.40 -45.44 15.04
C LEU A 20 -21.61 -46.44 15.90
N ARG A 21 -22.13 -47.67 16.00
CA ARG A 21 -21.38 -48.80 16.60
C ARG A 21 -20.25 -49.32 15.71
N ARG A 22 -20.32 -49.01 14.41
CA ARG A 22 -19.30 -49.38 13.42
C ARG A 22 -18.26 -48.28 13.27
N LEU A 23 -17.02 -48.65 12.98
CA LEU A 23 -15.94 -47.70 12.74
C LEU A 23 -16.25 -46.82 11.51
N LYS A 24 -16.39 -45.51 11.74
CA LYS A 24 -16.48 -44.51 10.68
C LYS A 24 -15.07 -44.11 10.25
N LYS A 25 -14.75 -44.32 8.97
CA LYS A 25 -13.51 -43.79 8.38
C LYS A 25 -13.60 -42.29 8.23
N ILE A 26 -12.49 -41.60 8.49
CA ILE A 26 -12.35 -40.15 8.39
C ILE A 26 -11.29 -39.84 7.34
N PRO A 27 -11.36 -38.67 6.67
CA PRO A 27 -10.31 -38.24 5.75
C PRO A 27 -8.95 -38.19 6.46
N THR A 28 -7.90 -38.71 5.82
CA THR A 28 -6.53 -38.59 6.33
C THR A 28 -6.12 -37.12 6.34
N PRO A 29 -5.67 -36.57 7.47
CA PRO A 29 -5.22 -35.19 7.51
C PRO A 29 -3.79 -35.10 6.97
N GLU A 30 -3.51 -34.01 6.26
CA GLU A 30 -2.15 -33.59 5.96
C GLU A 30 -1.89 -32.23 6.60
N PHE A 31 -0.68 -32.05 7.11
CA PHE A 31 -0.32 -30.89 7.89
C PHE A 31 0.85 -30.17 7.24
N TYR A 32 0.63 -28.89 6.94
CA TYR A 32 1.60 -28.03 6.26
C TYR A 32 1.85 -26.75 7.06
N VAL A 33 3.10 -26.31 7.08
CA VAL A 33 3.50 -24.99 7.58
C VAL A 33 4.27 -24.28 6.49
N PHE A 34 3.86 -23.06 6.18
CA PHE A 34 4.63 -22.18 5.32
C PHE A 34 5.58 -21.35 6.20
N TYR A 35 6.88 -21.64 6.10
CA TYR A 35 7.90 -20.87 6.80
C TYR A 35 8.24 -19.63 5.99
N ASN A 36 8.13 -18.47 6.62
CA ASN A 36 8.52 -17.19 6.05
C ASN A 36 9.48 -16.43 6.96
N GLY A 37 10.16 -17.07 7.92
CA GLY A 37 11.04 -16.40 8.89
C GLY A 37 12.35 -15.89 8.29
N GLU A 38 13.16 -15.20 9.10
CA GLU A 38 14.45 -14.62 8.66
C GLU A 38 15.65 -15.55 8.88
N ASP A 39 15.51 -16.56 9.72
CA ASP A 39 16.58 -17.51 9.98
C ASP A 39 16.88 -18.34 8.73
N ASP A 40 18.13 -18.81 8.61
CA ASP A 40 18.48 -19.76 7.56
C ASP A 40 17.77 -21.10 7.82
N TYR A 41 16.75 -21.34 7.01
CA TYR A 41 15.89 -22.52 7.11
C TYR A 41 15.89 -23.26 5.76
N PRO A 42 15.95 -24.60 5.76
CA PRO A 42 15.95 -25.40 4.53
C PRO A 42 14.69 -25.18 3.69
N GLU A 43 14.76 -25.49 2.40
CA GLU A 43 13.61 -25.35 1.47
C GLU A 43 12.41 -26.18 1.92
N THR A 44 12.67 -27.41 2.37
CA THR A 44 11.68 -28.31 2.95
C THR A 44 12.21 -28.89 4.24
N ALA A 45 11.32 -29.08 5.22
CA ALA A 45 11.64 -29.79 6.45
C ALA A 45 10.44 -30.61 6.91
N MET A 46 10.68 -31.57 7.80
CA MET A 46 9.62 -32.26 8.52
C MET A 46 9.78 -32.04 10.01
N LEU A 47 8.70 -31.64 10.67
CA LEU A 47 8.63 -31.52 12.11
C LEU A 47 7.76 -32.64 12.68
N ARG A 48 8.17 -33.20 13.81
CA ARG A 48 7.39 -34.21 14.54
C ARG A 48 6.96 -33.64 15.87
N LEU A 49 5.74 -33.96 16.29
CA LEU A 49 5.26 -33.55 17.61
C LEU A 49 6.07 -34.22 18.73
N SER A 50 6.52 -35.45 18.49
CA SER A 50 7.36 -36.19 19.43
C SER A 50 8.69 -35.52 19.75
N ASP A 51 9.23 -34.67 18.87
CA ASP A 51 10.45 -33.89 19.13
C ASP A 51 10.26 -32.91 20.30
N ALA A 52 9.01 -32.56 20.64
CA ALA A 52 8.67 -31.70 21.77
C ALA A 52 8.36 -32.48 23.07
N PHE A 53 8.39 -33.82 23.06
CA PHE A 53 8.09 -34.62 24.25
C PHE A 53 9.32 -34.70 25.17
N ILE A 54 9.11 -34.60 26.48
CA ILE A 54 10.17 -34.72 27.50
C ILE A 54 10.83 -36.11 27.43
N THR A 55 10.00 -37.14 27.26
CA THR A 55 10.44 -38.53 27.06
C THR A 55 10.02 -38.95 25.67
N VAL A 56 10.97 -39.37 24.84
CA VAL A 56 10.72 -39.79 23.46
C VAL A 56 10.59 -41.32 23.41
N PRO A 57 9.37 -41.89 23.40
CA PRO A 57 9.19 -43.32 23.25
C PRO A 57 9.54 -43.76 21.82
N GLU A 58 9.98 -45.00 21.66
CA GLU A 58 10.27 -45.59 20.34
C GLU A 58 9.04 -45.59 19.41
N LYS A 59 7.84 -45.72 20.00
CA LYS A 59 6.55 -45.64 19.30
C LYS A 59 5.60 -44.72 20.06
N PRO A 60 5.52 -43.43 19.69
CA PRO A 60 4.57 -42.52 20.32
C PRO A 60 3.13 -42.93 19.98
N SER A 61 2.24 -42.92 20.98
CA SER A 61 0.81 -43.17 20.77
C SER A 61 0.09 -42.03 20.06
N LEU A 62 0.70 -40.83 20.07
CA LEU A 62 0.22 -39.64 19.41
C LEU A 62 1.40 -39.02 18.66
N GLU A 63 1.31 -39.02 17.34
CA GLU A 63 2.30 -38.40 16.46
C GLU A 63 1.59 -37.50 15.46
N VAL A 64 2.18 -36.33 15.24
CA VAL A 64 1.78 -35.42 14.18
C VAL A 64 3.05 -35.08 13.41
N VAL A 65 3.05 -35.44 12.14
CA VAL A 65 4.11 -35.05 11.20
C VAL A 65 3.62 -33.84 10.42
N VAL A 66 4.43 -32.79 10.40
CA VAL A 66 4.14 -31.54 9.70
C VAL A 66 5.19 -31.31 8.63
N SER A 67 4.76 -31.14 7.40
CA SER A 67 5.62 -30.76 6.28
C SER A 67 5.79 -29.24 6.26
N VAL A 68 7.01 -28.77 6.43
CA VAL A 68 7.36 -27.36 6.35
C VAL A 68 7.85 -27.06 4.95
N ALA A 69 7.25 -26.05 4.32
CA ALA A 69 7.72 -25.49 3.05
C ALA A 69 8.19 -24.06 3.31
N ASN A 70 9.48 -23.79 3.07
CA ASN A 70 10.01 -22.45 3.12
C ASN A 70 9.56 -21.70 1.87
N ILE A 71 8.80 -20.63 2.10
CA ILE A 71 8.21 -19.79 1.06
C ILE A 71 8.94 -18.46 0.93
N ASN A 72 10.10 -18.26 1.54
CA ASN A 72 10.86 -17.03 1.35
C ASN A 72 11.20 -16.82 -0.15
N TYR A 73 11.16 -15.56 -0.60
CA TYR A 73 11.27 -15.18 -2.02
C TYR A 73 12.54 -15.68 -2.71
N ASN A 74 13.60 -15.92 -1.93
CA ASN A 74 14.91 -16.34 -2.38
C ASN A 74 15.06 -17.88 -2.47
N LYS A 75 14.06 -18.66 -2.07
CA LYS A 75 14.04 -20.11 -2.19
C LYS A 75 13.18 -20.51 -3.39
N ASP A 76 13.72 -21.34 -4.27
CA ASP A 76 13.06 -21.77 -5.51
C ASP A 76 12.05 -22.90 -5.25
N ASN A 77 10.92 -22.57 -4.62
CA ASN A 77 9.93 -23.55 -4.22
C ASN A 77 8.87 -23.78 -5.31
N LYS A 78 8.64 -25.05 -5.70
CA LYS A 78 7.65 -25.44 -6.73
C LYS A 78 6.23 -24.91 -6.45
N ILE A 79 5.86 -24.76 -5.18
CA ILE A 79 4.54 -24.26 -4.78
C ILE A 79 4.36 -22.79 -5.19
N LEU A 80 5.42 -21.98 -5.15
CA LEU A 80 5.36 -20.56 -5.56
C LEU A 80 5.16 -20.41 -7.07
N HIS A 81 5.65 -21.34 -7.88
CA HIS A 81 5.39 -21.35 -9.32
C HIS A 81 3.97 -21.76 -9.66
N THR A 82 3.35 -22.60 -8.83
CA THR A 82 2.02 -23.16 -9.09
C THR A 82 0.90 -22.29 -8.50
N CYS A 83 1.17 -21.57 -7.40
CA CYS A 83 0.19 -20.81 -6.65
C CYS A 83 0.51 -19.30 -6.69
N LYS A 84 -0.14 -18.57 -7.62
CA LYS A 84 0.00 -17.11 -7.77
C LYS A 84 -0.25 -16.34 -6.46
N PRO A 85 -1.31 -16.59 -5.68
CA PRO A 85 -1.54 -15.87 -4.42
C PRO A 85 -0.42 -16.07 -3.38
N LEU A 86 0.15 -17.28 -3.29
CA LEU A 86 1.22 -17.55 -2.34
C LEU A 86 2.54 -16.88 -2.75
N LYS A 87 2.81 -16.83 -4.06
CA LYS A 87 3.92 -16.05 -4.62
C LYS A 87 3.79 -14.56 -4.32
N GLU A 88 2.62 -13.99 -4.54
CA GLU A 88 2.37 -12.58 -4.24
C GLU A 88 2.47 -12.28 -2.74
N TYR A 89 1.96 -13.17 -1.88
CA TYR A 89 2.13 -13.07 -0.43
C TYR A 89 3.61 -13.03 -0.02
N THR A 90 4.42 -13.89 -0.64
CA THR A 90 5.86 -13.93 -0.39
C THR A 90 6.53 -12.60 -0.75
N LEU A 91 6.19 -12.03 -1.92
CA LEU A 91 6.69 -10.72 -2.35
C LEU A 91 6.22 -9.59 -1.43
N PHE A 92 4.98 -9.66 -0.92
CA PHE A 92 4.47 -8.71 0.05
C PHE A 92 5.26 -8.74 1.36
N VAL A 93 5.51 -9.92 1.92
CA VAL A 93 6.31 -10.07 3.15
C VAL A 93 7.72 -9.54 2.95
N ASP A 94 8.35 -9.79 1.80
CA ASP A 94 9.65 -9.21 1.46
C ASP A 94 9.61 -7.68 1.36
N ALA A 95 8.60 -7.11 0.69
CA ALA A 95 8.43 -5.67 0.59
C ALA A 95 8.27 -5.03 1.98
N VAL A 96 7.43 -5.60 2.84
CA VAL A 96 7.27 -5.13 4.23
C VAL A 96 8.61 -5.15 4.96
N ARG A 97 9.38 -6.24 4.86
CA ARG A 97 10.70 -6.33 5.49
C ARG A 97 11.66 -5.25 4.99
N ARG A 98 11.74 -5.05 3.68
CA ARG A 98 12.63 -4.03 3.08
C ARG A 98 12.27 -2.66 3.63
N HIS A 99 11.01 -2.27 3.56
CA HIS A 99 10.59 -0.93 3.97
C HIS A 99 10.66 -0.71 5.48
N THR A 100 10.27 -1.69 6.30
CA THR A 100 10.33 -1.57 7.77
C THR A 100 11.76 -1.54 8.31
N LYS A 101 12.75 -2.09 7.58
CA LYS A 101 14.17 -1.97 7.95
C LYS A 101 14.72 -0.54 7.80
N PHE A 102 14.22 0.22 6.83
CA PHE A 102 14.66 1.61 6.61
C PHE A 102 13.81 2.63 7.37
N ASP A 103 12.51 2.38 7.47
CA ASP A 103 11.56 3.25 8.14
C ASP A 103 10.54 2.39 8.90
N SER A 104 10.70 2.30 10.22
CA SER A 104 9.78 1.52 11.06
C SER A 104 8.39 2.14 11.18
N GLU A 105 8.27 3.45 10.96
CA GLU A 105 7.03 4.21 11.16
C GLU A 105 6.17 4.20 9.90
N ASN A 106 6.75 4.49 8.73
CA ASN A 106 6.01 4.48 7.45
C ASN A 106 6.33 3.26 6.56
N GLY A 107 7.27 2.40 6.93
CA GLY A 107 7.71 1.31 6.07
C GLY A 107 6.60 0.33 5.69
N PHE A 108 5.70 0.02 6.63
CA PHE A 108 4.55 -0.83 6.32
C PHE A 108 3.60 -0.17 5.30
N ARG A 109 3.37 1.14 5.43
CA ARG A 109 2.54 1.93 4.52
C ARG A 109 3.16 2.00 3.11
N ASN A 110 4.47 2.22 3.04
CA ASN A 110 5.21 2.26 1.78
C ASN A 110 5.23 0.89 1.09
N ALA A 111 5.35 -0.19 1.86
CA ALA A 111 5.23 -1.55 1.33
C ALA A 111 3.85 -1.83 0.73
N ILE A 112 2.76 -1.41 1.40
CA ILE A 112 1.41 -1.56 0.83
C ILE A 112 1.27 -0.79 -0.48
N LYS A 113 1.75 0.46 -0.53
CA LYS A 113 1.71 1.27 -1.75
C LYS A 113 2.49 0.60 -2.89
N GLU A 114 3.72 0.14 -2.62
CA GLU A 114 4.54 -0.59 -3.60
C GLU A 114 3.82 -1.86 -4.11
N CYS A 115 3.24 -2.66 -3.21
CA CYS A 115 2.56 -3.88 -3.60
C CYS A 115 1.31 -3.63 -4.44
N ILE A 116 0.51 -2.61 -4.11
CA ILE A 116 -0.67 -2.24 -4.91
C ILE A 116 -0.25 -1.74 -6.31
N GLN A 117 0.82 -0.95 -6.41
CA GLN A 117 1.35 -0.46 -7.69
C GLN A 117 1.90 -1.59 -8.57
N ASN A 118 2.54 -2.59 -7.96
CA ASN A 118 3.13 -3.74 -8.65
C ASN A 118 2.16 -4.91 -8.87
N ASP A 119 0.86 -4.71 -8.66
CA ASP A 119 -0.19 -5.74 -8.80
C ASP A 119 0.01 -6.98 -7.88
N ILE A 120 0.64 -6.80 -6.72
CA ILE A 120 0.91 -7.85 -5.74
C ILE A 120 -0.21 -7.85 -4.70
N LEU A 121 -0.99 -8.94 -4.61
CA LEU A 121 -2.16 -9.05 -3.74
C LEU A 121 -3.12 -7.86 -3.86
N ARG A 122 -3.15 -7.19 -5.02
CA ARG A 122 -3.77 -5.86 -5.18
C ARG A 122 -5.21 -5.83 -4.71
N GLU A 123 -6.06 -6.74 -5.16
CA GLU A 123 -7.47 -6.79 -4.76
C GLU A 123 -7.64 -7.06 -3.26
N TYR A 124 -6.85 -7.99 -2.71
CA TYR A 124 -6.88 -8.34 -1.30
C TYR A 124 -6.45 -7.16 -0.44
N LEU A 125 -5.32 -6.54 -0.79
CA LEU A 125 -4.78 -5.37 -0.13
C LEU A 125 -5.73 -4.19 -0.28
N GLN A 126 -6.30 -3.89 -1.44
CA GLN A 126 -7.28 -2.80 -1.62
C GLN A 126 -8.54 -2.99 -0.78
N ARG A 127 -9.04 -4.22 -0.66
CA ARG A 127 -10.20 -4.52 0.17
C ARG A 127 -9.89 -4.37 1.65
N LYS A 128 -8.75 -4.91 2.09
CA LYS A 128 -8.35 -4.87 3.50
C LYS A 128 -7.78 -3.52 3.91
N SER A 129 -7.18 -2.80 2.98
CA SER A 129 -6.66 -1.44 3.16
C SER A 129 -7.81 -0.46 3.37
N ARG A 130 -9.00 -0.65 2.80
CA ARG A 130 -10.17 0.13 3.25
C ARG A 130 -10.47 -0.02 4.75
N GLU A 131 -10.19 -1.17 5.37
CA GLU A 131 -10.40 -1.39 6.81
C GLU A 131 -9.18 -1.00 7.66
N VAL A 132 -7.96 -1.29 7.18
CA VAL A 132 -6.69 -1.08 7.90
C VAL A 132 -6.13 0.33 7.66
N MET A 133 -6.30 0.90 6.46
CA MET A 133 -5.94 2.28 6.14
C MET A 133 -6.92 3.28 6.75
N ASN A 134 -8.20 2.96 6.98
CA ASN A 134 -9.06 3.86 7.75
C ASN A 134 -8.57 4.01 9.22
N MET A 135 -7.70 3.11 9.70
CA MET A 135 -7.06 3.19 11.01
C MET A 135 -5.65 3.80 10.96
N LEU A 136 -4.91 3.63 9.85
CA LEU A 136 -3.54 4.15 9.65
C LEU A 136 -3.45 5.46 8.83
N ILE A 137 -4.53 5.82 8.12
CA ILE A 137 -4.73 7.04 7.33
C ILE A 137 -5.93 7.78 7.92
N ALA A 138 -5.81 8.18 9.19
CA ALA A 138 -6.39 9.46 9.57
C ALA A 138 -5.56 10.61 8.96
N GLU A 139 -4.36 10.35 8.44
CA GLU A 139 -3.48 11.37 7.86
C GLU A 139 -2.90 10.91 6.49
N TYR A 140 -3.32 11.65 5.46
CA TYR A 140 -2.71 11.79 4.13
C TYR A 140 -3.17 10.82 3.02
N ASP A 141 -3.95 11.32 2.07
CA ASP A 141 -4.25 10.64 0.80
C ASP A 141 -3.40 11.29 -0.30
N TYR A 142 -2.48 10.52 -0.88
CA TYR A 142 -1.48 11.02 -1.83
C TYR A 142 -2.12 11.44 -3.17
N ASP A 143 -3.20 10.79 -3.56
CA ASP A 143 -3.90 11.12 -4.80
C ASP A 143 -4.72 12.40 -4.61
N VAL A 144 -5.25 12.61 -3.40
CA VAL A 144 -5.91 13.87 -3.00
C VAL A 144 -4.90 15.02 -2.89
N ASP A 145 -3.73 14.80 -2.29
CA ASP A 145 -2.67 15.84 -2.17
C ASP A 145 -2.18 16.31 -3.55
N ILE A 146 -1.93 15.38 -4.48
CA ILE A 146 -1.56 15.71 -5.86
C ILE A 146 -2.69 16.44 -6.58
N ALA A 147 -3.94 16.07 -6.36
CA ALA A 147 -5.08 16.75 -6.96
C ALA A 147 -5.22 18.18 -6.44
N VAL A 148 -5.12 18.38 -5.12
CA VAL A 148 -5.21 19.70 -4.47
C VAL A 148 -4.07 20.61 -4.92
N GLN A 149 -2.82 20.14 -4.92
CA GLN A 149 -1.68 20.95 -5.38
C GLN A 149 -1.80 21.38 -6.85
N ARG A 150 -2.35 20.51 -7.71
CA ARG A 150 -2.59 20.86 -9.12
C ARG A 150 -3.69 21.91 -9.26
N GLU A 151 -4.73 21.82 -8.45
CA GLU A 151 -5.83 22.78 -8.44
C GLU A 151 -5.37 24.14 -7.91
N GLU A 152 -4.61 24.18 -6.81
CA GLU A 152 -4.00 25.41 -6.28
C GLU A 152 -3.02 26.04 -7.27
N ALA A 153 -2.15 25.25 -7.90
CA ALA A 153 -1.21 25.76 -8.90
C ALA A 153 -1.91 26.35 -10.13
N LEU A 154 -3.03 25.76 -10.55
CA LEU A 154 -3.84 26.30 -11.65
C LEU A 154 -4.51 27.62 -11.25
N GLN A 155 -5.11 27.68 -10.07
CA GLN A 155 -5.77 28.89 -9.56
C GLN A 155 -4.77 30.04 -9.38
N GLU A 156 -3.59 29.77 -8.84
CA GLU A 156 -2.52 30.78 -8.75
C GLU A 156 -2.04 31.24 -10.12
N GLY A 157 -1.90 30.32 -11.08
CA GLY A 157 -1.51 30.63 -12.45
C GLY A 157 -2.52 31.52 -13.16
N GLU A 158 -3.81 31.24 -13.01
CA GLU A 158 -4.89 32.06 -13.56
C GLU A 158 -4.95 33.45 -12.91
N ALA A 159 -4.82 33.52 -11.57
CA ALA A 159 -4.82 34.79 -10.85
C ALA A 159 -3.62 35.67 -11.23
N LYS A 160 -2.41 35.10 -11.31
CA LYS A 160 -1.20 35.80 -11.75
C LYS A 160 -1.33 36.24 -13.22
N GLY A 161 -1.78 35.36 -14.11
CA GLY A 161 -1.98 35.69 -15.52
C GLY A 161 -3.02 36.80 -15.75
N LEU A 162 -4.11 36.81 -14.98
CA LEU A 162 -5.10 37.89 -15.05
C LEU A 162 -4.52 39.22 -14.55
N SER A 163 -3.80 39.19 -13.43
CA SER A 163 -3.19 40.40 -12.86
C SER A 163 -2.12 40.99 -13.78
N GLU A 164 -1.25 40.15 -14.34
CA GLU A 164 -0.22 40.55 -15.30
C GLU A 164 -0.87 41.08 -16.59
N GLY A 165 -1.91 40.44 -17.11
CA GLY A 165 -2.64 40.90 -18.30
C GLY A 165 -3.34 42.25 -18.10
N LEU A 166 -3.96 42.47 -16.94
CA LEU A 166 -4.58 43.76 -16.60
C LEU A 166 -3.52 44.87 -16.47
N HIS A 167 -2.40 44.56 -15.82
CA HIS A 167 -1.30 45.51 -15.67
C HIS A 167 -0.67 45.86 -17.02
N GLN A 168 -0.46 44.87 -17.89
CA GLN A 168 0.10 45.09 -19.22
C GLN A 168 -0.84 45.93 -20.12
N LYS A 169 -2.15 45.68 -20.05
CA LYS A 169 -3.14 46.52 -20.73
C LYS A 169 -3.16 47.96 -20.21
N ALA A 170 -2.98 48.17 -18.91
CA ALA A 170 -2.87 49.50 -18.32
C ALA A 170 -1.62 50.23 -18.83
N LEU A 171 -0.48 49.55 -18.92
CA LEU A 171 0.77 50.09 -19.48
C LEU A 171 0.63 50.46 -20.97
N GLU A 172 0.02 49.60 -21.78
CA GLU A 172 -0.26 49.91 -23.19
C GLU A 172 -1.19 51.12 -23.35
N THR A 173 -2.23 51.20 -22.53
CA THR A 173 -3.16 52.33 -22.52
C THR A 173 -2.45 53.62 -22.11
N ALA A 174 -1.59 53.57 -21.09
CA ALA A 174 -0.79 54.72 -20.66
C ALA A 174 0.18 55.21 -21.74
N LYS A 175 0.84 54.30 -22.47
CA LYS A 175 1.70 54.65 -23.63
C LYS A 175 0.92 55.39 -24.71
N LEU A 176 -0.25 54.88 -25.10
CA LEU A 176 -1.11 55.52 -26.11
C LEU A 176 -1.58 56.91 -25.67
N MET A 177 -1.96 57.08 -24.39
CA MET A 177 -2.37 58.38 -23.85
C MET A 177 -1.20 59.38 -23.74
N LYS A 178 0.01 58.90 -23.45
CA LYS A 178 1.24 59.72 -23.42
C LYS A 178 1.58 60.22 -24.82
N GLN A 179 1.48 59.37 -25.84
CA GLN A 179 1.66 59.74 -27.25
C GLN A 179 0.57 60.70 -27.74
N ALA A 180 -0.63 60.65 -27.17
CA ALA A 180 -1.71 61.61 -27.44
C ALA A 180 -1.58 62.94 -26.66
N HIS A 181 -0.45 63.19 -25.99
CA HIS A 181 -0.17 64.39 -25.18
C HIS A 181 -1.20 64.67 -24.06
N CYS A 182 -1.78 63.61 -23.48
CA CYS A 182 -2.64 63.75 -22.31
C CYS A 182 -1.83 64.15 -21.07
N LYS A 183 -2.43 64.94 -20.18
CA LYS A 183 -1.77 65.38 -18.93
C LYS A 183 -1.48 64.18 -18.02
N LEU A 184 -0.34 64.20 -17.32
CA LEU A 184 0.11 63.13 -16.43
C LEU A 184 -0.95 62.74 -15.40
N ASP A 185 -1.58 63.73 -14.76
CA ASP A 185 -2.66 63.53 -13.77
C ASP A 185 -3.88 62.79 -14.34
N PHE A 186 -4.16 62.97 -15.64
CA PHE A 186 -5.27 62.30 -16.31
C PHE A 186 -4.92 60.85 -16.65
N ILE A 187 -3.66 60.57 -16.99
CA ILE A 187 -3.19 59.23 -17.33
C ILE A 187 -3.15 58.34 -16.07
N THR A 188 -2.63 58.85 -14.96
CA THR A 188 -2.60 58.14 -13.68
C THR A 188 -4.01 57.85 -13.18
N GLN A 189 -4.94 58.80 -13.30
CA GLN A 189 -6.36 58.61 -12.94
C GLN A 189 -7.07 57.54 -13.79
N MET A 190 -6.78 57.48 -15.09
CA MET A 190 -7.46 56.57 -16.02
C MET A 190 -6.88 55.14 -16.05
N THR A 191 -5.59 54.99 -15.76
CA THR A 191 -4.90 53.69 -15.85
C THR A 191 -4.63 53.06 -14.48
N GLY A 192 -4.75 53.83 -13.40
CA GLY A 192 -4.45 53.36 -12.04
C GLY A 192 -2.96 53.12 -11.76
N LEU A 193 -2.09 53.48 -12.70
CA LEU A 193 -0.63 53.38 -12.57
C LEU A 193 -0.08 54.58 -11.77
N SER A 194 1.05 54.35 -11.11
CA SER A 194 1.77 55.41 -10.39
C SER A 194 2.41 56.41 -11.36
N ALA A 195 2.65 57.63 -10.88
CA ALA A 195 3.31 58.67 -11.68
C ALA A 195 4.71 58.23 -12.15
N GLU A 196 5.46 57.51 -11.30
CA GLU A 196 6.78 56.97 -11.63
C GLU A 196 6.73 55.92 -12.75
N GLU A 197 5.73 55.03 -12.74
CA GLU A 197 5.54 54.05 -13.82
C GLU A 197 5.22 54.74 -15.15
N VAL A 198 4.37 55.77 -15.14
CA VAL A 198 3.99 56.52 -16.35
C VAL A 198 5.14 57.38 -16.90
N GLU A 199 6.00 57.91 -16.03
CA GLU A 199 7.20 58.65 -16.42
C GLU A 199 8.27 57.73 -17.01
N ASN A 200 8.47 56.55 -16.41
CA ASN A 200 9.43 55.53 -16.87
C ASN A 200 9.02 54.79 -18.14
N LEU A 201 7.77 54.91 -18.59
CA LEU A 201 7.35 54.50 -19.93
C LEU A 201 8.04 55.40 -20.96
N SER A 202 9.18 54.97 -21.50
CA SER A 202 9.90 55.66 -22.57
C SER A 202 8.97 55.92 -23.77
N GLU A 203 9.12 57.11 -24.39
CA GLU A 203 8.34 57.60 -25.55
C GLU A 203 8.21 56.58 -26.69
#